data_AF-X1M4Z1-F1
#
_entry.id   AF-X1M4Z1-F1
#
_cell.length_a   1.000
_cell.length_b   1.000
_cell.length_c   1.000
_cell.angle_alpha   90.00
_cell.angle_beta   90.00
_cell.angle_gamma   90.00
#
_symmetry.space_group_name_H-M   'P 1'
#
loop_
_entity.id
_entity.type
_entity.pdbx_description
1 polymer ?
#
loop_
_entity_poly.entity_id
_entity_poly.type
_entity_poly.pdbx_seq_one_letter_code
_entity_poly.pdbx_strand_id
1 'polypeptide(L)' 'MRHGETNWNRENRIQGGVDIPLNERGKEQARDIAARLSHTVIGYIYSSRLSRALETAIEIAKLHKLEVLLIKCWKS' A
#
# COMPACT_ATOMS: atom_id res chain seq x y z
N MET A 1 -1.50 -6.93 -3.72
CA MET A 1 -2.39 -5.80 -4.05
C MET A 1 -1.56 -4.69 -4.68
N ARG A 2 -2.10 -3.93 -5.63
CA ARG A 2 -1.46 -2.69 -6.12
C ARG A 2 -1.68 -1.58 -5.09
N HIS A 3 -0.72 -0.66 -4.94
CA HIS A 3 -0.89 0.53 -4.10
C HIS A 3 -2.06 1.40 -4.60
N GLY A 4 -2.62 2.22 -3.70
CA GLY A 4 -3.61 3.23 -4.07
C GLY A 4 -3.07 4.28 -5.04
N GLU A 5 -3.95 5.10 -5.59
CA GLU A 5 -3.59 6.17 -6.53
C GLU A 5 -2.60 7.20 -5.94
N THR A 6 -1.68 7.70 -6.76
CA THR A 6 -0.88 8.90 -6.47
C THR A 6 -1.10 9.97 -7.55
N ASN A 7 -0.66 11.20 -7.28
CA ASN A 7 -0.77 12.30 -8.26
C ASN A 7 -0.11 11.98 -9.61
N TRP A 8 0.97 11.19 -9.62
CA TRP A 8 1.62 10.81 -10.88
C TRP A 8 0.81 9.78 -11.67
N ASN A 9 0.00 8.94 -11.01
CA ASN A 9 -0.95 8.10 -11.75
C ASN A 9 -1.99 8.96 -12.46
N ARG A 10 -2.53 9.98 -11.76
CA ARG A 10 -3.49 10.94 -12.33
C ARG A 10 -2.91 11.74 -13.51
N GLU A 11 -1.61 12.04 -13.47
CA GLU A 11 -0.89 12.75 -14.52
C GLU A 11 -0.31 11.82 -15.61
N ASN A 12 -0.59 10.51 -15.58
CA ASN A 12 -0.02 9.50 -16.49
C ASN A 12 1.53 9.51 -16.54
N ARG A 13 2.18 9.86 -15.44
CA ARG A 13 3.64 9.85 -15.31
C ARG A 13 4.15 8.51 -14.80
N ILE A 14 5.24 8.01 -15.41
CA ILE A 14 5.92 6.81 -14.97
C ILE A 14 6.66 7.10 -13.66
N GLN A 15 6.36 6.34 -12.60
CA GLN A 15 6.94 6.55 -11.26
C GLN A 15 8.29 5.84 -11.06
N GLY A 16 8.48 4.66 -11.67
CA GLY A 16 9.65 3.82 -11.40
C GLY A 16 9.87 3.59 -9.89
N GLY A 17 11.11 3.79 -9.44
CA GLY A 17 11.50 3.73 -8.02
C GLY A 17 11.35 5.05 -7.25
N VAL A 18 10.78 6.10 -7.85
CA VAL A 18 10.56 7.38 -7.18
C VAL A 18 9.50 7.20 -6.10
N ASP A 19 9.80 7.69 -4.91
CA ASP A 19 8.88 7.59 -3.79
C ASP A 19 7.90 8.73 -3.81
N ILE A 20 6.64 8.40 -4.11
CA ILE A 20 5.53 9.35 -4.23
C ILE A 20 4.43 8.81 -3.34
N PRO A 21 3.94 9.60 -2.38
CA PRO A 21 2.91 9.17 -1.45
C PRO A 21 1.56 9.00 -2.16
N LEU A 22 0.62 8.33 -1.48
CA LEU A 22 -0.76 8.27 -1.93
C LEU A 22 -1.37 9.68 -1.98
N ASN A 23 -2.20 9.94 -2.99
CA ASN A 23 -3.08 11.11 -2.95
C ASN A 23 -4.32 10.79 -2.08
N GLU A 24 -5.19 11.78 -1.85
CA GLU A 24 -6.37 11.57 -1.00
C GLU A 24 -7.27 10.44 -1.52
N ARG A 25 -7.41 10.31 -2.85
CA ARG A 25 -8.15 9.21 -3.48
C ARG A 25 -7.49 7.86 -3.21
N GLY A 26 -6.16 7.78 -3.27
CA GLY A 26 -5.39 6.59 -2.94
C GLY A 26 -5.53 6.18 -1.48
N LYS A 27 -5.60 7.15 -0.56
CA LYS A 27 -5.85 6.88 0.87
C LYS A 27 -7.26 6.35 1.11
N GLU A 28 -8.27 6.87 0.41
CA GLU A 28 -9.63 6.31 0.44
C GLU A 28 -9.64 4.88 -0.09
N GLN A 29 -9.01 4.62 -1.23
CA GLN A 29 -8.89 3.28 -1.79
C GLN A 29 -8.22 2.30 -0.81
N ALA A 30 -7.17 2.74 -0.11
CA ALA A 30 -6.52 1.93 0.91
C ALA A 30 -7.49 1.56 2.06
N ARG A 31 -8.26 2.54 2.56
CA ARG A 31 -9.28 2.31 3.59
C ARG A 31 -10.41 1.40 3.12
N ASP A 32 -10.91 1.60 1.91
CA ASP A 32 -11.98 0.77 1.33
C ASP A 32 -11.55 -0.69 1.21
N ILE A 33 -10.32 -0.93 0.76
CA ILE A 33 -9.80 -2.29 0.64
C ILE A 33 -9.53 -2.89 2.03
N ALA A 34 -8.99 -2.12 2.97
CA ALA A 34 -8.84 -2.58 4.34
C ALA A 34 -10.19 -3.02 4.92
N ALA A 35 -11.24 -2.21 4.76
CA ALA A 35 -12.58 -2.55 5.22
C ALA A 35 -13.12 -3.83 4.56
N ARG A 36 -12.93 -4.00 3.25
CA ARG A 36 -13.32 -5.23 2.52
C ARG A 36 -12.57 -6.46 3.01
N LEU A 37 -11.29 -6.30 3.39
CA LEU A 37 -10.46 -7.39 3.88
C LEU A 37 -10.65 -7.69 5.35
N SER A 38 -11.33 -6.85 6.12
CA SER A 38 -11.49 -6.99 7.59
C SER A 38 -12.02 -8.35 8.05
N HIS A 39 -12.85 -9.02 7.23
CA HIS A 39 -13.40 -10.35 7.52
C HIS A 39 -12.55 -11.52 6.98
N THR A 40 -11.44 -11.22 6.29
CA THR A 40 -10.52 -12.22 5.76
C THR A 40 -9.50 -12.59 6.82
N VAL A 41 -9.21 -13.88 7.00
CA VAL A 41 -8.11 -14.30 7.88
C VAL A 41 -6.78 -14.02 7.18
N ILE A 42 -6.04 -13.03 7.66
CA ILE A 42 -4.71 -12.67 7.17
C ILE A 42 -3.69 -13.10 8.24
N GLY A 43 -2.69 -13.89 7.86
CA GLY A 43 -1.59 -14.27 8.75
C GLY A 43 -0.42 -13.31 8.73
N TYR A 44 -0.12 -12.73 7.57
CA TYR A 44 1.04 -11.85 7.37
C TYR A 44 0.73 -10.79 6.32
N ILE A 45 1.34 -9.61 6.48
CA ILE A 45 1.26 -8.50 5.52
C ILE A 45 2.68 -8.12 5.13
N TYR A 46 2.95 -8.10 3.84
CA TYR A 46 4.26 -7.72 3.29
C TYR A 46 4.13 -6.45 2.44
N SER A 47 5.13 -5.56 2.52
CA SER A 47 5.20 -4.36 1.68
C SER A 47 6.62 -4.09 1.20
N SER A 48 6.73 -3.45 0.03
CA SER A 48 7.97 -2.81 -0.38
C SER A 48 8.23 -1.52 0.43
N ARG A 49 9.45 -0.98 0.31
CA ARG A 49 9.86 0.27 1.00
C ARG A 49 9.26 1.55 0.43
N LEU A 50 8.49 1.47 -0.66
CA LEU A 50 7.88 2.64 -1.28
C LEU A 50 6.71 3.11 -0.42
N SER A 51 6.66 4.39 -0.09
CA SER A 51 5.68 4.99 0.82
C SER A 51 4.25 4.67 0.39
N ARG A 52 3.92 4.80 -0.90
CA ARG A 52 2.58 4.41 -1.43
C ARG A 52 2.16 2.96 -1.15
N ALA A 53 3.10 2.02 -1.23
CA ALA A 53 2.83 0.61 -0.96
C ALA A 53 2.70 0.38 0.55
N LEU A 54 3.60 0.99 1.33
CA LEU A 54 3.61 0.90 2.77
C LEU A 54 2.35 1.51 3.40
N GLU A 55 1.94 2.71 2.98
CA GLU A 55 0.71 3.37 3.41
C GLU A 55 -0.52 2.47 3.17
N THR A 56 -0.62 1.86 1.99
CA THR A 56 -1.71 0.93 1.67
C THR A 56 -1.70 -0.29 2.60
N ALA A 57 -0.52 -0.88 2.83
CA ALA A 57 -0.37 -2.05 3.69
C ALA A 57 -0.68 -1.75 5.16
N ILE A 58 -0.30 -0.55 5.64
CA ILE A 58 -0.55 -0.10 7.01
C ILE A 58 -2.06 0.01 7.28
N GLU A 59 -2.85 0.53 6.35
CA GLU A 59 -4.30 0.64 6.55
C GLU A 59 -4.97 -0.73 6.73
N ILE A 60 -4.51 -1.74 5.99
CA ILE A 60 -4.99 -3.13 6.16
C ILE A 60 -4.51 -3.67 7.51
N ALA A 61 -3.22 -3.50 7.82
CA ALA A 61 -2.61 -4.03 9.02
C ALA A 61 -3.28 -3.53 10.31
N LYS A 62 -3.74 -2.27 10.33
CA LYS A 62 -4.51 -1.68 11.44
C LYS A 62 -5.75 -2.50 11.80
N LEU A 63 -6.51 -2.95 10.80
CA LEU A 63 -7.75 -3.70 11.04
C LEU A 63 -7.49 -5.15 11.45
N HIS A 64 -6.39 -5.73 10.98
CA HIS A 64 -6.00 -7.10 11.35
C HIS A 64 -5.12 -7.17 12.60
N LYS A 65 -4.71 -6.02 13.18
CA LYS A 65 -3.77 -5.91 14.31
C LYS A 65 -2.45 -6.64 14.05
N LEU A 66 -1.95 -6.52 12.82
CA LEU A 66 -0.69 -7.12 12.38
C LEU A 66 0.37 -6.06 12.16
N GLU A 67 1.63 -6.50 12.13
CA GLU A 67 2.75 -5.67 11.68
C GLU A 67 2.96 -5.83 10.17
N VAL A 68 3.42 -4.77 9.49
CA VAL A 68 3.81 -4.82 8.08
C VAL A 68 5.27 -5.23 7.96
N LEU A 69 5.51 -6.40 7.35
CA LEU A 69 6.85 -6.91 7.09
C LEU A 69 7.42 -6.28 5.81
N LEU A 70 8.50 -5.52 5.95
CA LEU A 70 9.17 -4.93 4.79
C LEU A 70 10.02 -5.98 4.05
N ILE A 71 9.65 -6.25 2.80
CA ILE A 71 10.48 -7.09 1.94
C ILE A 71 11.62 -6.24 1.34
N LYS A 72 12.85 -6.73 1.46
CA LYS A 72 13.97 -6.17 0.69
C LYS A 72 13.77 -6.57 -0.76
N CYS A 73 13.71 -5.59 -1.65
CA CYS A 73 13.86 -5.86 -3.08
C CYS A 73 15.28 -6.42 -3.25
N TRP A 74 15.40 -7.71 -3.55
CA TRP A 74 16.68 -8.32 -3.90
C TRP A 74 17.21 -7.58 -5.13
N LYS A 75 18.35 -6.90 -4.97
CA LYS A 75 19.11 -6.39 -6.11
C LYS A 75 19.87 -7.59 -6.69
N SER A 76 19.38 -8.12 -7.81
CA SER A 76 20.18 -8.88 -8.77
C SER A 76 21.17 -7.97 -9.47
#